data_AF-A0A4Y9RSF9-F1
#
_entry.id   AF-A0A4Y9RSF9-F1
#
_cell.length_a   1.000
_cell.length_b   1.000
_cell.length_c   1.000
_cell.angle_alpha   90.00
_cell.angle_beta   90.00
_cell.angle_gamma   90.00
#
_symmetry.space_group_name_H-M   'P 1'
#
loop_
_entity.id
_entity.type
_entity.pdbx_description
1 polymer ?
#
loop_
_entity_poly.entity_id
_entity_poly.type
_entity_poly.pdbx_seq_one_letter_code
_entity_poly.pdbx_strand_id
1 'polypeptide(L)'
;MNTGIKDWTAVKRAVGEVVAARPDEYTPAIVGNLEDLLAHIQNSSRPAPSVMPGYWPTFLLEWETEEAKNLQIEVFDDRYEVSRFFDGRTDVWYEPHTYGDTFSDQFIAELPNAD
;
A
#
# COMPACT_ATOMS: atom_id res chain seq x y z
N MET A 1 1.71 -0.44 24.33
CA MET A 1 2.03 0.97 24.00
C MET A 1 1.06 1.39 22.91
N ASN A 2 0.56 2.62 22.95
CA ASN A 2 -0.43 3.12 21.99
C ASN A 2 0.25 3.37 20.63
N THR A 3 0.35 2.33 19.80
CA THR A 3 1.10 2.30 18.53
C THR A 3 0.30 2.90 17.37
N GLY A 4 -1.02 2.66 17.32
CA GLY A 4 -1.85 3.02 16.15
C GLY A 4 -1.81 4.48 15.70
N ILE A 5 -1.80 5.48 16.58
CA ILE A 5 -1.82 6.91 16.16
C ILE A 5 -0.45 7.39 15.66
N LYS A 6 0.64 6.80 16.17
CA LYS A 6 2.00 7.24 15.86
C LYS A 6 2.45 6.78 14.47
N ASP A 7 1.95 5.63 14.01
CA ASP A 7 2.38 5.04 12.74
C ASP A 7 1.72 5.74 11.54
N TRP A 8 0.43 6.09 11.61
CA TRP A 8 -0.25 6.81 10.52
C TRP A 8 0.29 8.22 10.26
N THR A 9 0.88 8.88 11.27
CA THR A 9 1.58 10.16 11.06
C THR A 9 2.87 9.97 10.26
N ALA A 10 3.57 8.84 10.44
CA ALA A 10 4.74 8.49 9.65
C ALA A 10 4.34 8.15 8.21
N VAL A 11 3.27 7.38 8.00
CA VAL A 11 2.71 7.09 6.67
C VAL A 11 2.45 8.37 5.89
N LYS A 12 1.66 9.30 6.44
CA LYS A 12 1.32 10.56 5.76
C LYS A 12 2.55 11.39 5.40
N ARG A 13 3.57 11.37 6.26
CA ARG A 13 4.83 12.05 6.00
C ARG A 13 5.59 11.41 4.84
N ALA A 14 5.70 10.08 4.85
CA ALA A 14 6.38 9.33 3.78
C ALA A 14 5.72 9.57 2.41
N VAL A 15 4.39 9.55 2.35
CA VAL A 15 3.66 9.90 1.11
C VAL A 15 4.02 11.30 0.62
N GLY A 16 4.00 12.28 1.52
CA GLY A 16 4.36 13.66 1.18
C GLY A 16 5.81 13.79 0.70
N GLU A 17 6.74 13.08 1.32
CA GLU A 17 8.16 13.06 0.94
C GLU A 17 8.37 12.42 -0.45
N VAL A 18 7.68 11.32 -0.75
CA VAL A 18 7.72 10.64 -2.04
C VAL A 18 7.23 11.56 -3.16
N VAL A 19 6.05 12.18 -2.99
CA VAL A 19 5.48 13.09 -3.98
C VAL A 19 6.35 14.34 -4.14
N ALA A 20 6.82 14.92 -3.03
CA ALA A 20 7.65 16.13 -3.08
C ALA A 20 9.01 15.91 -3.76
N ALA A 21 9.55 14.68 -3.72
CA ALA A 21 10.81 14.36 -4.38
C ALA A 21 10.69 14.37 -5.92
N ARG A 22 9.52 14.05 -6.47
CA ARG A 22 9.26 13.98 -7.92
C ARG A 22 7.82 14.42 -8.25
N PRO A 23 7.50 15.72 -8.10
CA PRO A 23 6.11 16.21 -8.12
C PRO A 23 5.39 16.00 -9.46
N ASP A 24 6.13 15.92 -10.58
CA ASP A 24 5.56 15.74 -11.92
C ASP A 24 5.36 14.26 -12.30
N GLU A 25 5.84 13.32 -11.48
CA GLU A 25 5.77 11.88 -11.75
C GLU A 25 4.52 11.22 -11.15
N TYR A 26 4.02 11.71 -10.00
CA TYR A 26 2.88 11.13 -9.30
C TYR A 26 1.58 11.81 -9.72
N THR A 27 0.86 11.18 -10.64
CA THR A 27 -0.42 11.73 -11.14
C THR A 27 -1.51 11.67 -10.07
N PRO A 28 -2.58 12.49 -10.18
CA PRO A 28 -3.73 12.42 -9.27
C PRO A 28 -4.36 11.03 -9.19
N ALA A 29 -4.29 10.22 -10.25
CA ALA A 29 -4.84 8.86 -10.26
C ALA A 29 -4.05 7.93 -9.33
N ILE A 30 -2.72 7.95 -9.40
CA ILE A 30 -1.85 7.12 -8.55
C ILE A 30 -1.99 7.52 -7.07
N VAL A 31 -2.03 8.83 -6.80
CA VAL A 31 -2.25 9.36 -5.45
C VAL A 31 -3.64 8.96 -4.93
N GLY A 32 -4.69 9.05 -5.75
CA GLY A 32 -6.04 8.61 -5.38
C GLY A 32 -6.11 7.12 -5.03
N ASN A 33 -5.49 6.25 -5.82
CA ASN A 33 -5.43 4.82 -5.53
C ASN A 33 -4.71 4.55 -4.21
N LEU A 34 -3.59 5.21 -3.95
CA LEU A 34 -2.91 5.11 -2.66
C LEU A 34 -3.81 5.55 -1.51
N GLU A 35 -4.53 6.67 -1.66
CA GLU A 35 -5.45 7.19 -0.64
C GLU A 35 -6.57 6.20 -0.31
N ASP A 36 -7.17 5.55 -1.31
CA ASP A 36 -8.18 4.50 -1.09
C ASP A 36 -7.63 3.34 -0.27
N LEU A 37 -6.44 2.84 -0.64
CA LEU A 37 -5.81 1.72 0.03
C LEU A 37 -5.48 2.07 1.49
N LEU A 38 -4.84 3.22 1.71
CA LEU A 38 -4.52 3.69 3.07
C LEU A 38 -5.79 3.93 3.90
N ALA A 39 -6.83 4.52 3.31
CA ALA A 39 -8.11 4.71 3.99
C ALA A 39 -8.77 3.38 4.37
N HIS A 40 -8.75 2.39 3.48
CA HIS A 40 -9.28 1.06 3.76
C HIS A 40 -8.51 0.38 4.90
N ILE A 41 -7.18 0.36 4.84
CA ILE A 41 -6.32 -0.21 5.89
C ILE A 41 -6.60 0.48 7.23
N GLN A 42 -6.66 1.82 7.24
CA GLN A 42 -6.92 2.58 8.46
C GLN A 42 -8.32 2.31 9.03
N ASN A 43 -9.36 2.35 8.19
CA ASN A 43 -10.75 2.17 8.60
C ASN A 43 -11.06 0.73 9.04
N SER A 44 -10.34 -0.25 8.51
CA SER A 44 -10.45 -1.67 8.89
C SER A 44 -9.55 -2.05 10.08
N SER A 45 -8.96 -1.06 10.76
CA SER A 45 -8.07 -1.25 11.92
C SER A 45 -6.88 -2.18 11.66
N ARG A 46 -6.35 -2.15 10.43
CA ARG A 46 -5.17 -2.93 10.05
C ARG A 46 -3.88 -2.16 10.36
N PRO A 47 -2.76 -2.88 10.57
CA PRO A 47 -1.45 -2.27 10.75
C PRO A 47 -1.10 -1.31 9.62
N ALA A 48 -0.54 -0.15 9.98
CA ALA A 48 -0.07 0.82 9.01
C ALA A 48 1.13 0.26 8.21
N PRO A 49 1.15 0.40 6.88
CA PRO A 49 2.29 0.00 6.06
C PRO A 49 3.43 1.01 6.15
N SER A 50 4.64 0.59 5.81
CA SER A 50 5.68 1.48 5.31
C SER A 50 5.33 1.90 3.87
N VAL A 51 5.57 3.17 3.52
CA VAL A 51 5.35 3.68 2.14
C VAL A 51 6.66 4.19 1.57
N MET A 52 6.99 3.75 0.36
CA MET A 52 8.25 4.02 -0.32
C MET A 52 7.99 4.36 -1.81
N PRO A 53 8.90 5.06 -2.51
CA PRO A 53 8.80 5.18 -3.95
C PRO A 53 9.14 3.83 -4.62
N GLY A 54 8.38 3.45 -5.64
CA GLY A 54 8.73 2.33 -6.52
C GLY A 54 9.87 2.67 -7.48
N TYR A 55 10.22 1.71 -8.33
CA TYR A 55 11.21 1.95 -9.40
C TYR A 55 10.61 2.82 -10.52
N TRP A 56 9.32 2.65 -10.79
CA TRP A 56 8.48 3.49 -11.64
C TRP A 56 7.78 4.57 -10.80
N PRO A 57 6.95 5.46 -11.39
CA PRO A 57 6.16 6.47 -10.66
C PRO A 57 5.02 5.87 -9.81
N THR A 58 5.34 4.91 -8.96
CA THR A 58 4.42 4.07 -8.18
C THR A 58 4.73 4.20 -6.70
N PHE A 59 3.77 3.86 -5.84
CA PHE A 59 4.02 3.72 -4.41
C PHE A 59 4.19 2.26 -4.05
N LEU A 60 5.23 1.93 -3.28
CA LEU A 60 5.43 0.59 -2.72
C LEU A 60 5.01 0.59 -1.26
N LEU A 61 4.17 -0.37 -0.88
CA LEU A 61 3.72 -0.62 0.49
C LEU A 61 4.25 -1.95 0.99
N GLU A 62 4.77 -1.95 2.22
CA GLU A 62 5.29 -3.12 2.90
C GLU A 62 4.86 -3.12 4.38
N TRP A 63 4.88 -4.29 5.01
CA TRP A 63 4.56 -4.44 6.43
C TRP A 63 5.68 -5.17 7.17
N GLU A 64 5.95 -4.74 8.40
CA GLU A 64 6.94 -5.38 9.28
C GLU A 64 6.32 -6.46 10.19
N THR A 65 5.03 -6.76 10.03
CA THR A 65 4.36 -7.80 10.82
C THR A 65 4.79 -9.18 10.36
N GLU A 66 4.89 -10.14 11.28
CA GLU A 66 5.34 -11.50 10.94
C GLU A 66 4.48 -12.19 9.87
N GLU A 67 3.19 -11.86 9.81
CA GLU A 67 2.23 -12.40 8.84
C GLU A 67 2.30 -11.76 7.45
N ALA A 68 2.80 -10.52 7.35
CA ALA A 68 2.79 -9.75 6.11
C ALA A 68 4.19 -9.24 5.69
N LYS A 69 5.26 -9.63 6.39
CA LYS A 69 6.66 -9.32 6.02
C LYS A 69 7.09 -9.83 4.65
N ASN A 70 6.28 -10.70 4.05
CA ASN A 70 6.50 -11.21 2.71
C ASN A 70 5.52 -10.64 1.67
N LEU A 71 4.69 -9.68 2.06
CA LEU A 71 3.75 -8.98 1.18
C LEU A 71 4.33 -7.64 0.77
N GLN A 72 4.29 -7.37 -0.53
CA GLN A 72 4.44 -6.03 -1.07
C GLN A 72 3.24 -5.70 -1.95
N ILE A 73 2.81 -4.46 -1.90
CA ILE A 73 1.79 -3.92 -2.80
C ILE A 73 2.36 -2.71 -3.51
N GLU A 74 2.45 -2.76 -4.83
CA GLU A 74 2.84 -1.63 -5.66
C GLU A 74 1.60 -0.98 -6.29
N VAL A 75 1.43 0.32 -6.08
CA VAL A 75 0.27 1.11 -6.48
C VAL A 75 0.54 1.81 -7.80
N PHE A 76 -0.22 1.44 -8.83
CA PHE A 76 -0.26 2.07 -10.14
C PHE A 76 -1.51 2.97 -10.28
N ASP A 77 -1.67 3.65 -11.40
CA ASP A 77 -2.85 4.47 -11.72
C ASP A 77 -4.09 3.64 -12.07
N ASP A 78 -3.90 2.40 -12.50
CA ASP A 78 -4.97 1.52 -13.00
C ASP A 78 -5.11 0.18 -12.25
N ARG A 79 -4.21 -0.11 -11.31
CA ARG A 79 -4.17 -1.37 -10.56
C ARG A 79 -3.29 -1.31 -9.31
N TYR A 80 -3.38 -2.35 -8.52
CA TYR A 80 -2.33 -2.76 -7.59
C TYR A 80 -1.64 -4.01 -8.12
N GLU A 81 -0.31 -4.03 -8.07
CA GLU A 81 0.45 -5.28 -8.16
C GLU A 81 0.65 -5.83 -6.74
N VAL A 82 0.21 -7.08 -6.52
CA VAL A 82 0.28 -7.77 -5.24
C VAL A 82 1.32 -8.86 -5.34
N SER A 83 2.40 -8.73 -4.56
CA SER A 83 3.55 -9.63 -4.58
C SER A 83 3.71 -10.34 -3.24
N ARG A 84 3.83 -11.67 -3.28
CA ARG A 84 4.18 -12.52 -2.14
C ARG A 84 5.53 -13.20 -2.36
N PHE A 85 6.47 -12.94 -1.47
CA PHE A 85 7.82 -13.48 -1.54
C PHE A 85 7.94 -14.76 -0.69
N PHE A 86 8.55 -15.78 -1.26
CA PHE A 86 8.86 -17.05 -0.61
C PHE A 86 10.29 -17.44 -0.94
N ASP A 87 10.84 -18.42 -0.22
CA ASP A 87 12.17 -18.95 -0.54
C ASP A 87 12.16 -19.57 -1.96
N GLY A 88 12.88 -18.93 -2.88
CA GLY A 88 13.01 -19.34 -4.27
C GLY A 88 11.79 -19.12 -5.17
N ARG A 89 10.73 -18.42 -4.69
CA ARG A 89 9.52 -18.16 -5.48
C ARG A 89 8.88 -16.81 -5.13
N THR A 90 8.36 -16.13 -6.14
CA THR A 90 7.47 -14.98 -5.96
C THR A 90 6.15 -15.28 -6.65
N ASP A 91 5.05 -15.13 -5.92
CA ASP A 91 3.71 -15.15 -6.49
C ASP A 91 3.29 -13.69 -6.72
N VAL A 92 2.88 -13.35 -7.95
CA VAL A 92 2.46 -11.99 -8.34
C VAL A 92 1.10 -12.05 -9.01
N TRP A 93 0.20 -11.16 -8.62
CA TRP A 93 -1.08 -10.97 -9.30
C TRP A 93 -1.49 -9.49 -9.27
N TYR A 94 -2.50 -9.13 -10.07
CA TYR A 94 -2.93 -7.74 -10.23
C TYR A 94 -4.39 -7.58 -9.82
N GLU A 95 -4.65 -6.62 -8.93
CA GLU A 95 -5.99 -6.16 -8.58
C GLU A 95 -6.30 -4.91 -9.42
N PRO A 96 -7.20 -4.96 -10.41
CA PRO A 96 -7.65 -3.76 -11.10
C PRO A 96 -8.28 -2.78 -10.12
N HIS A 97 -7.88 -1.51 -10.16
CA HIS A 97 -8.45 -0.49 -9.28
C HIS A 97 -8.27 0.89 -9.87
N THR A 98 -9.34 1.68 -9.80
CA THR A 98 -9.33 3.12 -10.01
C THR A 98 -9.91 3.82 -8.80
N TYR A 99 -9.49 5.06 -8.57
CA TYR A 99 -9.91 5.81 -7.38
C TYR A 99 -11.44 5.84 -7.21
N GLY A 100 -11.91 5.40 -6.04
CA GLY A 100 -13.31 5.23 -5.69
C GLY A 100 -13.88 3.83 -5.92
N ASP A 101 -13.12 2.90 -6.50
CA ASP A 101 -13.53 1.51 -6.66
C ASP A 101 -13.60 0.76 -5.32
N THR A 102 -14.29 -0.38 -5.34
CA THR A 102 -14.31 -1.32 -4.22
C THR A 102 -13.24 -2.39 -4.42
N PHE A 103 -12.47 -2.68 -3.37
CA PHE A 103 -11.53 -3.81 -3.37
C PHE A 103 -12.26 -5.16 -3.45
N SER A 104 -11.68 -6.10 -4.19
CA SER A 104 -12.13 -7.49 -4.19
C SER A 104 -11.91 -8.18 -2.85
N ASP A 105 -12.73 -9.18 -2.53
CA ASP A 105 -12.53 -10.02 -1.34
C ASP A 105 -11.17 -10.72 -1.35
N GLN A 106 -10.67 -11.09 -2.54
CA GLN A 106 -9.35 -11.68 -2.70
C GLN A 106 -8.24 -10.70 -2.30
N PHE A 107 -8.32 -9.45 -2.73
CA PHE A 107 -7.36 -8.42 -2.34
C PHE A 107 -7.39 -8.16 -0.83
N ILE A 108 -8.59 -8.02 -0.25
CA ILE A 108 -8.75 -7.79 1.19
C ILE A 108 -8.16 -8.95 2.00
N ALA A 109 -8.26 -10.19 1.50
CA ALA A 109 -7.70 -11.37 2.14
C ALA A 109 -6.16 -11.43 2.12
N GLU A 110 -5.49 -10.63 1.27
CA GLU A 110 -4.02 -10.51 1.27
C GLU A 110 -3.52 -9.58 2.38
N LEU A 111 -4.30 -8.57 2.75
CA LEU A 111 -3.88 -7.59 3.75
C LEU A 111 -3.65 -8.24 5.13
N PRO A 112 -2.72 -7.71 5.95
CA PRO A 112 -2.57 -8.17 7.33
C PRO A 112 -3.89 -8.05 8.09
N ASN A 113 -4.04 -8.92 9.07
CA ASN A 113 -5.21 -8.96 9.93
C ASN A 113 -5.31 -7.66 10.75
N ALA A 114 -6.53 -7.32 11.15
CA ALA A 114 -6.72 -6.25 12.12
C ALA A 114 -6.12 -6.65 13.48
N ASP A 115 -5.52 -5.69 14.17
CA ASP A 115 -5.04 -5.85 15.55
C ASP A 115 -6.18 -5.95 16.58
#